data_AF-A0A1Y5KGJ2-F1
#
_entry.id   AF-A0A1Y5KGJ2-F1
#
_cell.length_a   1.000
_cell.length_b   1.000
_cell.length_c   1.000
_cell.angle_alpha   90.00
_cell.angle_beta   90.00
_cell.angle_gamma   90.00
#
_symmetry.space_group_name_H-M   'P 1'
#
loop_
_entity.id
_entity.type
_entity.pdbx_description
1 polymer ?
#
loop_
_entity_poly.entity_id
_entity_poly.type
_entity_poly.pdbx_seq_one_letter_code
_entity_poly.pdbx_strand_id
1 'polypeptide(L)'
;MCAVWAGVSGPSEWNFTGGPTTLGLVPPQYRDMRVNELKRWADFAAMIGAPAIITHCGFIPENMTDPEYEPVVGAIREVAEYCRTLGLEFWFETGQETPVVLLRTIKRVGTDNLGINFDPANLVLYGKGNPLDALDVIGPYVRNVHVKDGFYPTDGEALGREVRPGQGKVRFPEFVAKLARSGFAGEWIIEREIEGEEQERDIRQTIGDLRAWHDSAPYL
;
A
#
# COMPACT_ATOMS: atom_id res chain seq x y z
N MET A 1 9.06 -7.24 13.20
CA MET A 1 8.06 -8.32 13.01
C MET A 1 7.12 -7.76 11.98
N CYS A 2 7.07 -8.39 10.80
CA CYS A 2 6.31 -7.90 9.67
C CYS A 2 4.80 -7.99 9.95
N ALA A 3 4.06 -7.01 9.44
CA ALA A 3 2.60 -7.05 9.42
C ALA A 3 2.10 -8.17 8.49
N VAL A 4 0.84 -8.55 8.65
CA VAL A 4 0.21 -9.62 7.87
C VAL A 4 -0.52 -9.03 6.67
N TRP A 5 -0.25 -9.55 5.47
CA TRP A 5 -1.09 -9.29 4.32
C TRP A 5 -2.45 -9.97 4.47
N ALA A 6 -3.53 -9.18 4.47
CA ALA A 6 -4.90 -9.63 4.63
C ALA A 6 -5.62 -9.64 3.27
N GLY A 7 -5.68 -10.82 2.65
CA GLY A 7 -6.43 -11.04 1.41
C GLY A 7 -7.94 -11.10 1.65
N VAL A 8 -8.73 -10.73 0.64
CA VAL A 8 -10.20 -10.72 0.69
C VAL A 8 -10.78 -11.59 -0.42
N SER A 9 -11.91 -12.24 -0.12
CA SER A 9 -12.62 -13.13 -1.04
C SER A 9 -13.35 -12.35 -2.13
N GLY A 10 -13.78 -13.07 -3.17
CA GLY A 10 -14.49 -12.52 -4.33
C GLY A 10 -13.56 -12.09 -5.46
N PRO A 11 -14.09 -11.46 -6.52
CA PRO A 11 -13.29 -11.04 -7.66
C PRO A 11 -12.28 -9.98 -7.25
N SER A 12 -11.12 -9.97 -7.93
CA SER A 12 -10.10 -8.94 -7.78
C SER A 12 -9.47 -8.66 -9.14
N GLU A 13 -9.92 -7.58 -9.79
CA GLU A 13 -9.41 -7.15 -11.09
C GLU A 13 -8.47 -5.96 -10.93
N TRP A 14 -7.19 -6.13 -11.30
CA TRP A 14 -6.16 -5.11 -11.13
C TRP A 14 -6.00 -4.27 -12.41
N ASN A 15 -7.02 -3.46 -12.69
CA ASN A 15 -7.07 -2.56 -13.86
C ASN A 15 -7.99 -1.37 -13.58
N PHE A 16 -8.08 -0.40 -14.51
CA PHE A 16 -8.90 0.80 -14.31
C PHE A 16 -10.41 0.59 -14.52
N THR A 17 -10.83 -0.54 -15.11
CA THR A 17 -12.22 -0.79 -15.52
C THR A 17 -12.98 -1.66 -14.51
N GLY A 18 -12.48 -2.86 -14.23
CA GLY A 18 -13.04 -3.79 -13.24
C GLY A 18 -12.60 -3.52 -11.81
N GLY A 19 -11.41 -2.95 -11.61
CA GLY A 19 -10.86 -2.67 -10.28
C GLY A 19 -11.77 -1.85 -9.36
N PRO A 20 -12.37 -0.74 -9.82
CA PRO A 20 -13.29 0.06 -9.01
C PRO A 20 -14.52 -0.70 -8.48
N THR A 21 -14.93 -1.79 -9.15
CA THR A 21 -16.12 -2.58 -8.78
C THR A 21 -15.80 -3.92 -8.12
N THR A 22 -14.51 -4.28 -8.03
CA THR A 22 -14.08 -5.59 -7.51
C THR A 22 -13.08 -5.52 -6.35
N LEU A 23 -12.29 -4.46 -6.18
CA LEU A 23 -11.21 -4.43 -5.18
C LEU A 23 -11.60 -3.85 -3.82
N GLY A 24 -11.07 -4.46 -2.76
CA GLY A 24 -11.10 -3.91 -1.40
C GLY A 24 -12.50 -3.72 -0.79
N LEU A 25 -12.68 -2.62 -0.06
CA LEU A 25 -13.90 -2.29 0.70
C LEU A 25 -14.83 -1.32 -0.04
N VAL A 26 -14.42 -0.84 -1.22
CA VAL A 26 -15.21 0.12 -2.02
C VAL A 26 -16.48 -0.52 -2.60
N PRO A 27 -16.46 -1.73 -3.20
CA PRO A 27 -17.68 -2.29 -3.80
C PRO A 27 -18.70 -2.71 -2.73
N PRO A 28 -19.92 -2.14 -2.72
CA PRO A 28 -20.90 -2.38 -1.65
C PRO A 28 -21.32 -3.84 -1.54
N GLN A 29 -21.41 -4.55 -2.67
CA GLN A 29 -21.79 -5.96 -2.75
C GLN A 29 -20.84 -6.93 -2.02
N TYR A 30 -19.58 -6.52 -1.78
CA TYR A 30 -18.58 -7.35 -1.09
C TYR A 30 -18.18 -6.78 0.26
N ARG A 31 -18.50 -5.52 0.55
CA ARG A 31 -17.97 -4.75 1.68
C ARG A 31 -18.18 -5.44 3.02
N ASP A 32 -19.42 -5.78 3.37
CA ASP A 32 -19.74 -6.36 4.68
C ASP A 32 -19.05 -7.71 4.90
N MET A 33 -19.02 -8.54 3.85
CA MET A 33 -18.27 -9.80 3.87
C MET A 33 -16.80 -9.51 4.17
N ARG A 34 -16.15 -8.65 3.38
CA ARG A 34 -14.71 -8.36 3.46
C ARG A 34 -14.31 -7.69 4.77
N VAL A 35 -15.15 -6.81 5.34
CA VAL A 35 -14.96 -6.28 6.70
C VAL A 35 -14.84 -7.42 7.71
N ASN A 36 -15.75 -8.41 7.65
CA ASN A 36 -15.68 -9.57 8.54
C ASN A 36 -14.46 -10.45 8.26
N GLU A 37 -13.99 -10.57 7.01
CA GLU A 37 -12.76 -11.29 6.70
C GLU A 37 -11.52 -10.59 7.26
N LEU A 38 -11.43 -9.27 7.15
CA LEU A 38 -10.33 -8.49 7.71
C LEU A 38 -10.29 -8.58 9.23
N LYS A 39 -11.45 -8.65 9.91
CA LYS A 39 -11.49 -8.93 11.36
C LYS A 39 -10.91 -10.31 11.70
N ARG A 40 -11.22 -11.34 10.91
CA ARG A 40 -10.61 -12.68 11.08
C ARG A 40 -9.10 -12.67 10.82
N TRP A 41 -8.63 -11.87 9.86
CA TRP A 41 -7.20 -11.64 9.67
C TRP A 41 -6.56 -10.93 10.86
N ALA A 42 -7.26 -9.98 11.48
CA ALA A 42 -6.80 -9.33 12.71
C ALA A 42 -6.68 -10.34 13.86
N ASP A 43 -7.65 -11.26 14.03
CA ASP A 43 -7.56 -12.35 15.01
C ASP A 43 -6.31 -13.22 14.77
N PHE A 44 -6.05 -13.57 13.51
CA PHE A 44 -4.87 -14.34 13.11
C PHE A 44 -3.56 -13.57 13.36
N ALA A 45 -3.52 -12.28 13.01
CA ALA A 45 -2.37 -11.41 13.25
C ALA A 45 -2.04 -11.32 14.74
N ALA A 46 -3.06 -11.15 15.60
CA ALA A 46 -2.89 -11.17 17.05
C ALA A 46 -2.35 -12.52 17.54
N MET A 47 -2.84 -13.64 17.02
CA MET A 47 -2.39 -14.99 17.37
C MET A 47 -0.90 -15.21 17.08
N ILE A 48 -0.39 -14.67 15.97
CA ILE A 48 1.02 -14.82 15.59
C ILE A 48 1.93 -13.67 16.09
N GLY A 49 1.36 -12.67 16.78
CA GLY A 49 2.08 -11.52 17.30
C GLY A 49 2.50 -10.49 16.25
N ALA A 50 1.86 -10.45 15.08
CA ALA A 50 2.10 -9.40 14.10
C ALA A 50 1.56 -8.05 14.61
N PRO A 51 2.18 -6.91 14.25
CA PRO A 51 1.76 -5.60 14.77
C PRO A 51 0.53 -5.03 14.06
N ALA A 52 0.23 -5.48 12.85
CA ALA A 52 -0.81 -4.93 12.00
C ALA A 52 -1.27 -5.92 10.94
N ILE A 53 -2.40 -5.61 10.31
CA ILE A 53 -2.79 -6.17 9.01
C ILE A 53 -2.69 -5.11 7.92
N ILE A 54 -2.34 -5.54 6.71
CA ILE A 54 -2.21 -4.72 5.50
C ILE A 54 -3.22 -5.20 4.46
N THR A 55 -3.89 -4.28 3.75
CA THR A 55 -4.71 -4.65 2.58
C THR A 55 -4.88 -3.48 1.61
N HIS A 56 -5.19 -3.78 0.35
CA HIS A 56 -5.73 -2.78 -0.56
C HIS A 56 -7.20 -2.48 -0.21
N CYS A 57 -7.51 -1.22 0.09
CA CYS A 57 -8.87 -0.80 0.40
C CYS A 57 -9.76 -0.58 -0.83
N GLY A 58 -9.20 -0.72 -2.04
CA GLY A 58 -9.92 -0.58 -3.32
C GLY A 58 -9.68 0.80 -3.95
N PHE A 59 -10.47 1.17 -4.95
CA PHE A 59 -10.36 2.51 -5.56
C PHE A 59 -11.16 3.53 -4.73
N ILE A 60 -10.61 4.00 -3.61
CA ILE A 60 -11.33 4.98 -2.78
C ILE A 60 -11.65 6.23 -3.62
N PRO A 61 -12.91 6.69 -3.64
CA PRO A 61 -13.31 7.78 -4.53
C PRO A 61 -12.49 9.06 -4.33
N GLU A 62 -12.00 9.64 -5.43
CA GLU A 62 -11.27 10.91 -5.41
C GLU A 62 -12.20 12.07 -5.00
N ASN A 63 -13.41 12.08 -5.56
CA ASN A 63 -14.45 13.05 -5.27
C ASN A 63 -15.23 12.67 -4.00
N MET A 64 -15.31 13.59 -3.03
CA MET A 64 -16.05 13.38 -1.78
C MET A 64 -17.57 13.33 -1.95
N THR A 65 -18.13 13.80 -3.07
CA THR A 65 -19.57 13.70 -3.34
C THR A 65 -19.97 12.36 -3.93
N ASP A 66 -19.01 11.46 -4.15
CA ASP A 66 -19.29 10.08 -4.54
C ASP A 66 -20.08 9.38 -3.41
N PRO A 67 -21.21 8.72 -3.71
CA PRO A 67 -22.03 8.08 -2.69
C PRO A 67 -21.30 6.98 -1.92
N GLU A 68 -20.24 6.38 -2.48
CA GLU A 68 -19.49 5.32 -1.81
C GLU A 68 -18.36 5.83 -0.91
N TYR A 69 -18.05 7.15 -0.91
CA TYR A 69 -16.96 7.69 -0.10
C TYR A 69 -17.22 7.56 1.41
N GLU A 70 -18.37 8.01 1.91
CA GLU A 70 -18.69 7.89 3.35
C GLU A 70 -18.87 6.42 3.79
N PRO A 71 -19.56 5.54 3.02
CA PRO A 71 -19.62 4.12 3.33
C PRO A 71 -18.25 3.43 3.43
N VAL A 72 -17.32 3.69 2.51
CA VAL A 72 -15.99 3.07 2.59
C VAL A 72 -15.18 3.59 3.78
N VAL A 73 -15.28 4.88 4.11
CA VAL A 73 -14.68 5.43 5.34
C VAL A 73 -15.25 4.76 6.59
N GLY A 74 -16.57 4.50 6.61
CA GLY A 74 -17.23 3.77 7.69
C GLY A 74 -16.70 2.34 7.86
N ALA A 75 -16.58 1.59 6.76
CA ALA A 75 -16.05 0.22 6.77
C ALA A 75 -14.58 0.16 7.21
N ILE A 76 -13.75 1.10 6.74
CA ILE A 76 -12.35 1.21 7.17
C ILE A 76 -12.28 1.50 8.67
N ARG A 77 -13.13 2.40 9.20
CA ARG A 77 -13.20 2.69 10.64
C ARG A 77 -13.56 1.45 11.44
N GLU A 78 -14.54 0.68 10.99
CA GLU A 78 -14.96 -0.55 11.67
C GLU A 78 -13.83 -1.58 11.78
N VAL A 79 -13.05 -1.78 10.71
CA VAL A 79 -11.88 -2.68 10.73
C VAL A 79 -10.79 -2.12 11.64
N ALA A 80 -10.48 -0.82 11.55
CA ALA A 80 -9.45 -0.18 12.34
C ALA A 80 -9.77 -0.23 13.85
N GLU A 81 -11.02 0.04 14.23
CA GLU A 81 -11.49 -0.05 15.61
C GLU A 81 -11.40 -1.49 16.14
N TYR A 82 -11.75 -2.49 15.33
CA TYR A 82 -11.59 -3.89 15.70
C TYR A 82 -10.12 -4.25 15.92
N CYS A 83 -9.22 -3.88 14.99
CA CYS A 83 -7.76 -4.07 15.15
C CYS A 83 -7.27 -3.43 16.46
N ARG A 84 -7.75 -2.23 16.79
CA ARG A 84 -7.39 -1.53 18.03
C ARG A 84 -7.77 -2.32 19.28
N THR A 85 -8.91 -3.03 19.28
CA THR A 85 -9.30 -3.88 20.42
C THR A 85 -8.33 -5.03 20.69
N LEU A 86 -7.57 -5.44 19.66
CA LEU A 86 -6.56 -6.48 19.72
C LEU A 86 -5.14 -5.91 19.91
N GLY A 87 -5.00 -4.59 20.05
CA GLY A 87 -3.69 -3.92 20.11
C GLY A 87 -2.95 -3.88 18.78
N LEU A 88 -3.67 -4.01 17.66
CA LEU A 88 -3.14 -4.00 16.30
C LEU A 88 -3.37 -2.66 15.59
N GLU A 89 -2.52 -2.36 14.62
CA GLU A 89 -2.73 -1.31 13.64
C GLU A 89 -3.42 -1.85 12.36
N PHE A 90 -3.97 -0.95 11.54
CA PHE A 90 -4.51 -1.25 10.23
C PHE A 90 -3.83 -0.39 9.16
N TRP A 91 -3.14 -1.03 8.22
CA TRP A 91 -2.29 -0.35 7.25
C TRP A 91 -2.84 -0.44 5.83
N PHE A 92 -2.87 0.71 5.15
CA PHE A 92 -3.27 0.79 3.75
C PHE A 92 -2.12 0.37 2.85
N GLU A 93 -2.38 -0.51 1.91
CA GLU A 93 -1.52 -0.67 0.74
C GLU A 93 -1.79 0.46 -0.26
N THR A 94 -0.76 1.17 -0.71
CA THR A 94 -0.91 2.26 -1.68
C THR A 94 -1.13 1.74 -3.10
N GLY A 95 -1.88 2.49 -3.92
CA GLY A 95 -1.87 2.29 -5.36
C GLY A 95 -3.05 2.91 -6.09
N GLN A 96 -4.26 2.61 -5.64
CA GLN A 96 -5.50 2.93 -6.36
C GLN A 96 -5.95 4.38 -6.17
N GLU A 97 -5.43 5.07 -5.15
CA GLU A 97 -5.75 6.45 -4.80
C GLU A 97 -4.58 7.41 -5.02
N THR A 98 -4.88 8.69 -5.21
CA THR A 98 -3.86 9.73 -5.01
C THR A 98 -3.43 9.84 -3.54
N PRO A 99 -2.20 10.30 -3.25
CA PRO A 99 -1.74 10.51 -1.87
C PRO A 99 -2.64 11.41 -1.03
N VAL A 100 -3.29 12.41 -1.66
CA VAL A 100 -4.21 13.33 -0.98
C VAL A 100 -5.50 12.64 -0.56
N VAL A 101 -6.04 11.72 -1.37
CA VAL A 101 -7.20 10.91 -0.99
C VAL A 101 -6.87 10.02 0.20
N LEU A 102 -5.70 9.37 0.20
CA LEU A 102 -5.30 8.51 1.31
C LEU A 102 -5.13 9.31 2.60
N LEU A 103 -4.45 10.46 2.56
CA LEU A 103 -4.34 11.38 3.70
C LEU A 103 -5.71 11.83 4.22
N ARG A 104 -6.62 12.18 3.30
CA ARG A 104 -7.98 12.61 3.64
C ARG A 104 -8.75 11.47 4.32
N THR A 105 -8.69 10.27 3.77
CA THR A 105 -9.35 9.09 4.32
C THR A 105 -8.85 8.76 5.72
N ILE A 106 -7.53 8.75 5.95
CA ILE A 106 -6.93 8.57 7.28
C ILE A 106 -7.51 9.58 8.28
N LYS A 107 -7.52 10.87 7.92
CA LYS A 107 -8.08 11.93 8.78
C LYS A 107 -9.57 11.78 9.04
N ARG A 108 -10.36 11.29 8.08
CA ARG A 108 -11.81 11.09 8.19
C ARG A 108 -12.16 9.86 9.03
N VAL A 109 -11.39 8.78 8.92
CA VAL A 109 -11.54 7.59 9.77
C VAL A 109 -11.31 7.99 11.23
N GLY A 110 -10.22 8.73 11.48
CA GLY A 110 -10.01 9.41 12.75
C GLY A 110 -9.61 8.50 13.92
N THR A 111 -9.09 7.30 13.63
CA THR A 111 -8.44 6.44 14.63
C THR A 111 -6.93 6.69 14.66
N ASP A 112 -6.29 6.32 15.77
CA ASP A 112 -4.86 6.54 16.04
C ASP A 112 -3.95 5.37 15.61
N ASN A 113 -4.54 4.29 15.11
CA ASN A 113 -3.86 3.04 14.75
C ASN A 113 -3.83 2.78 13.23
N LEU A 114 -3.85 3.84 12.42
CA LEU A 114 -3.73 3.75 10.96
C LEU A 114 -2.29 3.99 10.51
N GLY A 115 -1.88 3.25 9.49
CA GLY A 115 -0.57 3.38 8.85
C GLY A 115 -0.63 3.05 7.37
N ILE A 116 0.51 3.08 6.71
CA ILE A 116 0.64 2.84 5.27
C ILE A 116 1.77 1.83 5.04
N ASN A 117 1.46 0.74 4.35
CA ASN A 117 2.44 -0.06 3.64
C ASN A 117 2.64 0.60 2.26
N PHE A 118 3.73 1.34 2.13
CA PHE A 118 3.96 2.22 1.00
C PHE A 118 4.64 1.44 -0.12
N ASP A 119 3.88 1.16 -1.18
CA ASP A 119 4.40 0.66 -2.44
C ASP A 119 4.56 1.82 -3.44
N PRO A 120 5.80 2.28 -3.69
CA PRO A 120 6.08 3.34 -4.63
C PRO A 120 5.74 2.94 -6.08
N ALA A 121 5.86 1.66 -6.44
CA ALA A 121 5.57 1.20 -7.79
C ALA A 121 4.08 1.28 -8.06
N ASN A 122 3.23 0.90 -7.12
CA ASN A 122 1.79 0.96 -7.33
C ASN A 122 1.34 2.39 -7.68
N LEU A 123 1.85 3.43 -7.01
CA LEU A 123 1.55 4.82 -7.40
C LEU A 123 1.97 5.14 -8.85
N VAL A 124 3.09 4.58 -9.31
CA VAL A 124 3.55 4.71 -10.70
C VAL A 124 2.68 3.91 -11.66
N LEU A 125 2.41 2.65 -11.37
CA LEU A 125 1.66 1.71 -12.21
C LEU A 125 0.21 2.14 -12.41
N TYR A 126 -0.41 2.72 -11.38
CA TYR A 126 -1.76 3.31 -11.47
C TYR A 126 -1.77 4.76 -11.96
N GLY A 127 -0.61 5.37 -12.20
CA GLY A 127 -0.51 6.77 -12.61
C GLY A 127 -1.04 7.78 -11.60
N LYS A 128 -0.98 7.46 -10.30
CA LYS A 128 -1.54 8.28 -9.21
C LYS A 128 -0.60 9.35 -8.69
N GLY A 129 0.70 9.22 -8.94
CA GLY A 129 1.65 10.28 -8.62
C GLY A 129 3.09 9.82 -8.55
N ASN A 130 3.98 10.80 -8.34
CA ASN A 130 5.39 10.52 -8.09
C ASN A 130 5.59 10.04 -6.63
N PRO A 131 6.30 8.93 -6.39
CA PRO A 131 6.52 8.43 -5.04
C PRO A 131 7.28 9.39 -4.12
N LEU A 132 8.22 10.19 -4.65
CA LEU A 132 8.94 11.18 -3.84
C LEU A 132 8.01 12.29 -3.34
N ASP A 133 7.11 12.76 -4.20
CA ASP A 133 6.16 13.83 -3.86
C ASP A 133 5.08 13.30 -2.91
N ALA A 134 4.69 12.02 -3.06
CA ALA A 134 3.77 11.36 -2.15
C ALA A 134 4.27 11.35 -0.70
N LEU A 135 5.58 11.20 -0.48
CA LEU A 135 6.16 11.25 0.87
C LEU A 135 5.97 12.61 1.58
N ASP A 136 5.82 13.72 0.83
CA ASP A 136 5.52 15.02 1.44
C ASP A 136 4.08 15.09 1.98
N VAL A 137 3.19 14.24 1.48
CA VAL A 137 1.76 14.22 1.83
C VAL A 137 1.47 13.14 2.88
N ILE A 138 1.97 11.93 2.67
CA ILE A 138 1.63 10.75 3.48
C ILE A 138 2.81 10.14 4.24
N GLY A 139 4.03 10.70 4.12
CA GLY A 139 5.24 10.23 4.79
C GLY A 139 5.07 9.93 6.29
N PRO A 140 4.42 10.78 7.10
CA PRO A 140 4.23 10.51 8.54
C PRO A 140 3.44 9.24 8.87
N TYR A 141 2.66 8.72 7.94
CA TYR A 141 1.86 7.50 8.12
C TYR A 141 2.54 6.25 7.58
N VAL A 142 3.69 6.37 6.89
CA VAL A 142 4.41 5.22 6.35
C VAL A 142 4.96 4.38 7.52
N ARG A 143 4.65 3.08 7.49
CA ARG A 143 5.05 2.08 8.49
C ARG A 143 5.96 1.01 7.91
N ASN A 144 5.70 0.62 6.66
CA ASN A 144 6.51 -0.30 5.88
C ASN A 144 6.61 0.18 4.43
N VAL A 145 7.56 -0.38 3.68
CA VAL A 145 7.74 -0.11 2.25
C VAL A 145 7.83 -1.42 1.48
N HIS A 146 7.07 -1.52 0.38
CA HIS A 146 7.36 -2.50 -0.66
C HIS A 146 8.45 -1.96 -1.62
N VAL A 147 9.47 -2.77 -1.86
CA VAL A 147 10.55 -2.47 -2.81
C VAL A 147 10.17 -3.08 -4.15
N LYS A 148 9.40 -2.31 -4.90
CA LYS A 148 8.92 -2.62 -6.24
C LYS A 148 9.17 -1.43 -7.16
N ASP A 149 9.21 -1.64 -8.47
CA ASP A 149 9.39 -0.55 -9.43
C ASP A 149 8.61 -0.78 -10.72
N GLY A 150 8.43 0.29 -11.48
CA GLY A 150 7.61 0.23 -12.67
C GLY A 150 7.70 1.48 -13.52
N PHE A 151 7.01 1.41 -14.65
CA PHE A 151 6.76 2.54 -15.53
C PHE A 151 5.29 2.93 -15.49
N TYR A 152 5.02 4.22 -15.68
CA TYR A 152 3.65 4.73 -15.79
C TYR A 152 2.88 4.05 -16.93
N PRO A 153 1.55 3.95 -16.81
CA PRO A 153 0.71 3.51 -17.91
C PRO A 153 0.81 4.49 -19.08
N THR A 154 0.90 3.95 -20.29
CA THR A 154 0.76 4.70 -21.55
C THR A 154 -0.52 4.33 -22.29
N ASP A 155 -1.31 3.44 -21.70
CA ASP A 155 -2.65 3.04 -22.10
C ASP A 155 -3.60 3.49 -20.98
N GLY A 156 -4.72 4.12 -21.32
CA GLY A 156 -5.69 4.63 -20.36
C GLY A 156 -6.52 3.54 -19.68
N GLU A 157 -6.48 2.30 -20.18
CA GLU A 157 -7.28 1.17 -19.66
C GLU A 157 -6.42 0.12 -18.93
N ALA A 158 -5.12 0.09 -19.19
CA ALA A 158 -4.19 -0.85 -18.60
C ALA A 158 -3.22 -0.18 -17.62
N LEU A 159 -2.80 -0.93 -16.60
CA LEU A 159 -1.76 -0.46 -15.68
C LEU A 159 -0.41 -0.32 -16.38
N GLY A 160 0.49 0.38 -15.72
CA GLY A 160 1.89 0.42 -16.05
C GLY A 160 2.56 -0.96 -16.00
N ARG A 161 3.84 -1.00 -16.38
CA ARG A 161 4.63 -2.24 -16.40
C ARG A 161 5.59 -2.29 -15.23
N GLU A 162 5.49 -3.34 -14.42
CA GLU A 162 6.46 -3.64 -13.37
C GLU A 162 7.83 -4.03 -13.97
N VAL A 163 8.90 -3.60 -13.31
CA VAL A 163 10.28 -3.99 -13.58
C VAL A 163 11.02 -4.24 -12.28
N ARG A 164 12.22 -4.81 -12.38
CA ARG A 164 13.11 -4.96 -11.23
C ARG A 164 13.37 -3.59 -10.57
N PRO A 165 13.36 -3.53 -9.23
CA PRO A 165 13.77 -2.34 -8.48
C PRO A 165 15.05 -1.67 -9.00
N GLY A 166 14.97 -0.35 -9.22
CA GLY A 166 16.07 0.46 -9.73
C GLY A 166 16.06 0.63 -11.25
N GLN A 167 15.20 -0.06 -11.98
CA GLN A 167 15.08 0.05 -13.44
C GLN A 167 13.87 0.88 -13.90
N GLY A 168 12.99 1.27 -12.99
CA GLY A 168 11.75 1.98 -13.32
C GLY A 168 11.80 3.46 -12.96
N LYS A 169 10.67 4.00 -12.52
CA LYS A 169 10.44 5.42 -12.27
C LYS A 169 10.37 5.81 -10.80
N VAL A 170 10.56 4.87 -9.88
CA VAL A 170 10.57 5.17 -8.43
C VAL A 170 11.74 6.06 -8.04
N ARG A 171 12.92 5.88 -8.67
CA ARG A 171 14.19 6.55 -8.32
C ARG A 171 14.62 6.23 -6.88
N PHE A 172 14.97 4.95 -6.67
CA PHE A 172 15.27 4.42 -5.35
C PHE A 172 16.36 5.14 -4.55
N PRO A 173 17.51 5.57 -5.13
CA PRO A 173 18.51 6.32 -4.36
C PRO A 173 17.91 7.55 -3.67
N GLU A 174 17.13 8.36 -4.40
CA GLU A 174 16.47 9.53 -3.88
C GLU A 174 15.33 9.18 -2.91
N PHE A 175 14.61 8.09 -3.20
CA PHE A 175 13.49 7.63 -2.37
C PHE A 175 13.96 7.14 -1.00
N VAL A 176 15.00 6.29 -0.97
CA VAL A 176 15.65 5.82 0.27
C VAL A 176 16.18 7.00 1.06
N ALA A 177 16.90 7.92 0.43
CA ALA A 177 17.44 9.09 1.12
C ALA A 177 16.35 10.01 1.69
N LYS A 178 15.24 10.22 0.97
CA LYS A 178 14.12 11.04 1.44
C LYS A 178 13.41 10.40 2.62
N LEU A 179 13.13 9.10 2.54
CA LEU A 179 12.44 8.37 3.60
C LEU A 179 13.32 8.21 4.85
N ALA A 180 14.63 8.00 4.69
CA ALA A 180 15.58 7.99 5.81
C ALA A 180 15.57 9.31 6.58
N ARG A 181 15.57 10.46 5.89
CA ARG A 181 15.50 11.79 6.51
C ARG A 181 14.19 12.06 7.26
N SER A 182 13.10 11.34 6.95
CA SER A 182 11.85 11.48 7.72
C SER A 182 11.85 10.70 9.04
N GLY A 183 12.94 10.00 9.36
CA GLY A 183 13.04 9.15 10.56
C GLY A 183 12.31 7.81 10.41
N PHE A 184 12.05 7.36 9.17
CA PHE A 184 11.46 6.06 8.92
C PHE A 184 12.36 4.94 9.46
N ALA A 185 11.77 4.06 10.26
CA ALA A 185 12.43 2.92 10.89
C ALA A 185 11.72 1.59 10.60
N GLY A 186 10.82 1.60 9.62
CA GLY A 186 10.05 0.43 9.20
C GLY A 186 10.83 -0.55 8.34
N GLU A 187 10.16 -1.63 7.95
CA GLU A 187 10.77 -2.69 7.14
C GLU A 187 10.71 -2.35 5.64
N TRP A 188 11.75 -2.73 4.91
CA TRP A 188 11.82 -2.69 3.45
C TRP A 188 11.63 -4.11 2.92
N ILE A 189 10.49 -4.36 2.28
CA ILE A 189 10.03 -5.71 1.89
C ILE A 189 10.08 -5.78 0.37
N ILE A 190 10.90 -6.67 -0.19
CA ILE A 190 11.00 -6.82 -1.65
C ILE A 190 9.75 -7.54 -2.16
N GLU A 191 9.02 -6.91 -3.06
CA GLU A 191 7.90 -7.50 -3.80
C GLU A 191 8.25 -7.51 -5.28
N ARG A 192 8.18 -8.70 -5.88
CA ARG A 192 8.47 -8.90 -7.31
C ARG A 192 7.47 -9.90 -7.89
N GLU A 193 6.52 -9.43 -8.67
CA GLU A 193 5.34 -10.22 -9.08
C GLU A 193 5.55 -10.89 -10.45
N ILE A 194 6.61 -11.70 -10.55
CA ILE A 194 6.85 -12.60 -11.68
C ILE A 194 7.15 -14.01 -11.17
N GLU A 195 7.04 -15.00 -12.04
CA GLU A 195 7.30 -16.40 -11.68
C GLU A 195 8.64 -16.91 -12.24
N GLY A 196 9.23 -17.89 -11.56
CA GLY A 196 10.41 -18.62 -12.03
C GLY A 196 11.75 -18.02 -11.60
N GLU A 197 12.84 -18.54 -12.17
CA GLU A 197 14.22 -18.22 -11.74
C GLU A 197 14.58 -16.73 -11.85
N GLU A 198 13.92 -16.01 -12.76
CA GLU A 198 14.13 -14.57 -12.91
C GLU A 198 13.68 -13.80 -11.67
N GLN A 199 12.58 -14.22 -11.01
CA GLN A 199 12.12 -13.63 -9.75
C GLN A 199 13.20 -13.72 -8.67
N GLU A 200 13.81 -14.90 -8.52
CA GLU A 200 14.87 -15.11 -7.53
C GLU A 200 16.11 -14.26 -7.83
N ARG A 201 16.53 -14.19 -9.11
CA ARG A 201 17.65 -13.34 -9.54
C ARG A 201 17.37 -11.87 -9.24
N ASP A 202 16.17 -11.40 -9.55
CA ASP A 202 15.74 -10.03 -9.33
C ASP A 202 15.74 -9.68 -7.83
N ILE A 203 15.22 -10.58 -6.98
CA ILE A 203 15.25 -10.41 -5.52
C ILE A 203 16.68 -10.32 -5.01
N ARG A 204 17.57 -11.23 -5.40
CA ARG A 204 18.96 -11.25 -4.93
C ARG A 204 19.72 -9.99 -5.33
N GLN A 205 19.52 -9.49 -6.55
CA GLN A 205 20.12 -8.23 -7.00
C GLN A 205 19.57 -7.05 -6.23
N THR A 206 18.25 -7.01 -6.00
CA THR A 206 17.58 -5.94 -5.25
C THR A 206 18.10 -5.85 -3.81
N ILE A 207 18.43 -6.96 -3.15
CA ILE A 207 19.07 -6.93 -1.83
C ILE A 207 20.41 -6.17 -1.87
N GLY A 208 21.24 -6.41 -2.90
CA GLY A 208 22.51 -5.71 -3.09
C GLY A 208 22.32 -4.22 -3.36
N ASP A 209 21.38 -3.88 -4.24
CA ASP A 209 21.06 -2.51 -4.61
C ASP A 209 20.50 -1.71 -3.42
N LEU A 210 19.59 -2.29 -2.63
CA LEU A 210 19.05 -1.66 -1.42
C LEU A 210 20.14 -1.30 -0.41
N ARG A 211 21.10 -2.20 -0.18
CA ARG A 211 22.24 -1.93 0.71
C ARG A 211 23.06 -0.76 0.17
N ALA A 212 23.37 -0.75 -1.12
CA ALA A 212 24.12 0.33 -1.75
C ALA A 212 23.39 1.68 -1.69
N TRP A 213 22.08 1.71 -1.92
CA TRP A 213 21.27 2.93 -1.82
C TRP A 213 21.20 3.45 -0.38
N HIS A 214 21.09 2.55 0.60
CA HIS A 214 21.09 2.92 2.02
C HIS A 214 22.46 3.46 2.46
N ASP A 215 23.56 2.80 2.07
CA ASP A 215 24.92 3.22 2.42
C ASP A 215 25.32 4.55 1.75
N SER A 216 24.76 4.85 0.58
CA SER A 216 24.98 6.12 -0.12
C SER A 216 24.00 7.23 0.27
N ALA A 217 22.98 6.93 1.08
CA ALA A 217 22.06 7.95 1.55
C ALA A 217 22.81 8.91 2.50
N PRO A 218 22.85 10.23 2.22
CA PRO A 218 23.43 11.18 3.15
C PRO A 218 22.51 11.27 4.37
N TYR A 219 22.89 10.58 5.45
CA TYR A 219 22.31 10.78 6.79
C TYR A 219 22.84 12.10 7.36
N LEU A 220 22.38 13.21 6.80
CA LEU A 220 22.66 14.57 7.28
C LEU A 220 21.41 15.42 7.16
#